data_AF-A0A847AM42-F1
#
_entry.id   AF-A0A847AM42-F1
#
_cell.length_a   1.000
_cell.length_b   1.000
_cell.length_c   1.000
_cell.angle_alpha   90.00
_cell.angle_beta   90.00
_cell.angle_gamma   90.00
#
_symmetry.space_group_name_H-M   'P 1'
#
loop_
_entity.id
_entity.type
_entity.pdbx_description
1 polymer ?
#
loop_
_entity_poly.entity_id
_entity_poly.type
_entity_poly.pdbx_seq_one_letter_code
_entity_poly.pdbx_strand_id
1 'polypeptide(L)' 'KEPAKVEKQKKDELPEQFRIYKGELGELLGRKVRIMTNDKGRGKVIIPFKSESDLEKIVKIFENRK' A
#
# COMPACT_ATOMS: atom_id res chain seq x y z
N LYS A 1 22.83 29.28 -8.76
CA LYS A 1 22.92 28.86 -7.34
C LYS A 1 21.57 28.28 -6.97
N GLU A 2 21.40 26.99 -7.20
CA GLU A 2 20.32 26.16 -6.63
C GLU A 2 20.81 25.63 -5.26
N PRO A 3 19.90 25.30 -4.30
CA PRO A 3 19.11 24.09 -4.43
C PRO A 3 17.63 24.21 -4.06
N ALA A 4 16.81 23.57 -4.90
CA ALA A 4 15.73 22.66 -4.55
C ALA A 4 15.24 22.70 -3.08
N LYS A 5 14.08 23.35 -2.89
CA LYS A 5 13.22 23.13 -1.73
C LYS A 5 12.54 21.77 -1.89
N VAL A 6 13.29 20.69 -1.66
CA VAL A 6 12.73 19.35 -1.44
C VAL A 6 12.03 19.42 -0.09
N GLU A 7 10.77 19.80 -0.14
CA GLU A 7 9.88 19.78 1.00
C GLU A 7 9.87 18.36 1.53
N LYS A 8 10.39 18.26 2.76
CA LYS A 8 10.66 17.03 3.49
C LYS A 8 9.43 16.14 3.44
N GLN A 9 9.44 15.16 2.52
CA GLN A 9 8.67 13.95 2.70
C GLN A 9 9.23 13.34 3.97
N LYS A 10 8.59 13.66 5.11
CA LYS A 10 8.72 12.89 6.34
C LYS A 10 8.65 11.46 5.88
N LYS A 11 9.78 10.78 5.99
CA LYS A 11 9.85 9.34 5.89
C LYS A 11 8.93 8.89 7.02
N ASP A 12 7.65 8.68 6.67
CA ASP A 12 6.85 7.61 7.22
C ASP A 12 7.76 6.38 7.10
N GLU A 13 8.64 6.18 8.08
CA GLU A 13 9.20 4.89 8.39
C GLU A 13 7.99 4.06 8.77
N LEU A 14 7.30 3.57 7.74
CA LEU A 14 6.38 2.46 7.85
C LEU A 14 7.17 1.42 8.65
N PRO A 15 6.71 1.10 9.88
CA PRO A 15 7.40 0.14 10.72
C PRO A 15 7.71 -1.08 9.86
N GLU A 16 8.90 -1.66 10.00
CA GLU A 16 9.42 -2.70 9.09
C GLU A 16 8.39 -3.80 8.76
N GLN A 17 7.55 -4.12 9.75
CA GLN A 17 6.39 -5.00 9.63
C GLN A 17 5.41 -4.62 8.50
N PHE A 18 5.04 -3.34 8.36
CA PHE A 18 4.19 -2.86 7.28
C PHE A 18 4.84 -2.95 5.91
N ARG A 19 6.18 -2.89 5.84
CA ARG A 19 6.90 -3.11 4.57
C ARG A 19 6.83 -4.58 4.14
N ILE A 20 6.87 -5.51 5.09
CA ILE A 20 6.66 -6.95 4.83
C ILE A 20 5.22 -7.18 4.35
N TYR A 21 4.21 -6.66 5.05
CA TYR A 21 2.81 -6.78 4.64
C TYR A 21 2.54 -6.16 3.26
N LYS A 22 3.22 -5.06 2.92
CA LYS A 22 3.14 -4.46 1.58
C LYS A 22 3.67 -5.39 0.49
N GLY A 23 4.76 -6.11 0.78
CA GLY A 23 5.33 -7.11 -0.13
C GLY A 23 4.39 -8.29 -0.32
N GLU A 24 3.94 -8.89 0.78
CA GLU A 24 3.03 -10.04 0.79
C GLU A 24 1.70 -9.73 0.09
N LEU A 25 1.04 -8.62 0.45
CA LEU A 25 -0.20 -8.18 -0.22
C LEU A 25 0.04 -7.85 -1.69
N GLY A 26 1.23 -7.32 -2.02
CA GLY A 26 1.58 -7.01 -3.39
C GLY A 26 1.78 -8.25 -4.25
N GLU A 27 2.41 -9.27 -3.69
CA GLU A 27 2.61 -10.57 -4.33
C GLU A 27 1.29 -11.34 -4.45
N LEU A 28 0.49 -11.35 -3.37
CA LEU A 28 -0.83 -12.00 -3.31
C LEU A 28 -1.80 -11.43 -4.35
N LEU A 29 -1.86 -10.11 -4.49
CA LEU A 29 -2.76 -9.43 -5.43
C LEU A 29 -2.13 -9.23 -6.82
N GLY A 30 -0.84 -9.54 -6.97
CA GLY A 30 -0.04 -9.25 -8.17
C GLY A 30 0.12 -7.75 -8.47
N ARG A 31 -0.10 -6.87 -7.49
CA ARG A 31 -0.26 -5.41 -7.68
C ARG A 31 0.36 -4.60 -6.54
N LYS A 32 0.87 -3.41 -6.86
CA LYS A 32 1.46 -2.53 -5.83
C LYS A 32 0.40 -1.99 -4.88
N VAL A 33 0.39 -2.47 -3.65
CA VAL A 33 -0.41 -1.88 -2.57
C VAL A 33 0.34 -0.75 -1.87
N ARG A 34 -0.39 0.25 -1.39
CA ARG A 34 0.15 1.35 -0.59
C ARG A 34 -0.45 1.29 0.81
N ILE A 35 0.39 1.12 1.80
CA ILE A 35 0.00 1.12 3.21
C ILE A 35 0.43 2.47 3.79
N MET A 36 -0.47 3.10 4.55
CA MET A 36 -0.22 4.33 5.28
C MET A 36 -0.63 4.13 6.73
N THR A 37 0.20 4.56 7.67
CA THR A 37 -0.01 4.40 9.12
C THR A 37 0.08 5.76 9.78
N ASN A 38 -0.95 6.14 10.54
CA ASN A 38 -0.94 7.39 11.28
C ASN A 38 -0.60 7.11 12.75
N ASP A 39 0.10 8.03 13.43
CA ASP A 39 0.47 8.01 14.86
C ASP A 39 -0.68 7.73 15.86
N LYS A 40 -1.95 7.76 15.40
CA LYS A 40 -3.14 7.43 16.20
C LYS A 40 -3.58 5.97 16.09
N GLY A 41 -2.71 5.06 15.62
CA GLY A 41 -3.06 3.65 15.41
C GLY A 41 -4.06 3.42 14.26
N ARG A 42 -4.27 4.42 13.39
CA ARG A 42 -5.14 4.32 12.22
C ARG A 42 -4.31 3.96 10.99
N GLY A 43 -4.60 2.82 10.38
CA GLY A 43 -4.00 2.38 9.12
C GLY A 43 -4.95 2.61 7.94
N LYS A 44 -4.40 2.92 6.78
CA LYS A 44 -5.11 2.92 5.50
C LYS A 44 -4.33 2.08 4.50
N VAL A 45 -4.98 1.07 3.93
CA VAL A 45 -4.45 0.28 2.81
C VAL A 45 -5.16 0.74 1.54
N ILE A 46 -4.37 1.12 0.54
CA ILE A 46 -4.82 1.61 -0.75
C ILE A 46 -4.34 0.61 -1.80
N ILE A 47 -5.30 -0.01 -2.48
CA ILE A 47 -5.04 -0.96 -3.56
C ILE A 47 -5.51 -0.27 -4.85
N PRO A 48 -4.58 0.22 -5.70
CA PRO A 48 -4.96 0.80 -6.97
C PRO A 48 -5.45 -0.30 -7.92
N PHE A 49 -6.60 -0.06 -8.55
CA PHE A 49 -7.15 -0.91 -9.60
C PHE A 49 -7.36 -0.08 -10.87
N LYS A 50 -7.14 -0.68 -12.04
CA LYS A 50 -7.26 0.04 -13.33
C LYS A 50 -8.63 -0.10 -13.99
N SER A 51 -9.43 -1.07 -13.59
CA SER A 51 -10.73 -1.39 -14.20
C SER A 51 -11.59 -2.21 -13.24
N GLU A 52 -12.86 -2.40 -13.55
CA GLU A 52 -13.76 -3.23 -12.74
C GLU A 52 -13.29 -4.69 -12.64
N SER A 53 -12.85 -5.27 -13.77
CA SER A 53 -12.29 -6.63 -13.79
C SER A 53 -11.02 -6.80 -12.96
N ASP A 54 -10.30 -5.70 -12.68
CA ASP A 54 -9.17 -5.69 -11.76
C ASP A 54 -9.66 -5.79 -10.30
N LEU A 55 -10.66 -4.99 -9.96
CA LEU A 55 -11.34 -5.02 -8.65
C LEU A 55 -11.96 -6.39 -8.37
N GLU A 56 -12.67 -6.99 -9.34
CA GLU A 56 -13.26 -8.33 -9.21
C GLU A 56 -12.20 -9.39 -8.88
N LYS A 57 -11.04 -9.35 -9.55
CA LYS A 57 -9.94 -10.27 -9.26
C LYS A 57 -9.41 -10.09 -7.83
N ILE A 58 -9.28 -8.85 -7.38
CA ILE A 58 -8.85 -8.53 -6.00
C ILE A 58 -9.83 -9.15 -5.00
N VAL A 59 -11.14 -8.88 -5.16
CA VAL A 59 -12.18 -9.40 -4.28
C VAL A 59 -12.18 -10.93 -4.28
N LYS A 60 -12.09 -11.55 -5.47
CA LYS A 60 -12.06 -13.01 -5.61
C LYS A 60 -10.86 -13.66 -4.93
N ILE A 61 -9.69 -13.02 -4.94
CA ILE A 61 -8.51 -13.50 -4.19
C ILE A 61 -8.76 -13.47 -2.68
N PHE A 62 -9.41 -12.41 -2.17
CA PHE A 62 -9.79 -12.33 -0.75
C PHE A 62 -10.87 -13.35 -0.37
N GLU A 63 -11.85 -13.58 -1.23
CA GLU A 63 -12.92 -14.57 -1.00
C GLU A 63 -12.41 -16.02 -1.03
N ASN A 64 -11.46 -16.32 -1.93
CA ASN A 64 -10.93 -17.68 -2.09
C ASN A 64 -9.90 -18.08 -1.02
N ARG A 65 -9.57 -17.18 -0.09
CA ARG A 65 -8.67 -17.43 1.05
C ARG A 65 -9.42 -17.67 2.38
N LYS A 66 -10.73 -17.93 2.30
CA LYS A 66 -11.60 -18.21 3.45
C LYS A 66 -11.47 -19.64 3.96
#